data_AF-A0A941CRQ0-F1
#
_entry.id   AF-A0A941CRQ0-F1
#
_cell.length_a   1.000
_cell.length_b   1.000
_cell.length_c   1.000
_cell.angle_alpha   90.00
_cell.angle_beta   90.00
_cell.angle_gamma   90.00
#
_symmetry.space_group_name_H-M   'P 1'
#
loop_
_entity.id
_entity.type
_entity.pdbx_description
1 polymer ?
#
loop_
_entity_poly.entity_id
_entity_poly.type
_entity_poly.pdbx_seq_one_letter_code
_entity_poly.pdbx_strand_id
1 'polypeptide(L)'
;MSRVNFSHRYVTQGVNRQLSLDLQLMLWSMIDDTAYPRDELQVFQLKTLEETGILIRHTQEEPAYEKHVIFKFPSPWALDDRIFVVDNGEYTVMMLSSEY
;
A
#
# COMPACT_ATOMS: atom_id res chain seq x y z
N MET A 1 -19.76 -8.45 14.49
CA MET A 1 -18.87 -7.27 14.42
C MET A 1 -17.46 -7.81 14.33
N SER A 2 -16.97 -7.99 13.11
CA SER A 2 -15.68 -8.64 12.84
C SER A 2 -14.55 -7.82 13.44
N ARG A 3 -13.64 -8.55 14.10
CA ARG A 3 -12.46 -8.01 14.77
C ARG A 3 -11.58 -7.33 13.74
N VAL A 4 -11.23 -6.07 13.96
CA VAL A 4 -10.11 -5.49 13.24
C VAL A 4 -8.85 -6.16 13.78
N ASN A 5 -8.27 -7.09 13.01
CA ASN A 5 -7.05 -7.80 13.39
C ASN A 5 -5.84 -6.93 13.04
N PHE A 6 -5.51 -5.97 13.91
CA PHE A 6 -4.36 -5.08 13.73
C PHE A 6 -3.00 -5.75 14.03
N SER A 7 -2.97 -7.01 14.45
CA SER A 7 -1.80 -7.59 15.13
C SER A 7 -0.77 -8.31 14.26
N HIS A 8 -1.04 -8.56 12.97
CA HIS A 8 -0.09 -9.30 12.11
C HIS A 8 0.05 -8.64 10.73
N ARG A 9 0.86 -7.57 10.66
CA ARG A 9 1.27 -6.96 9.40
C ARG A 9 2.66 -7.42 9.02
N TYR A 10 2.79 -7.90 7.80
CA TYR A 10 4.04 -8.32 7.22
C TYR A 10 4.31 -7.59 5.92
N VAL A 11 5.59 -7.50 5.59
CA VAL A 11 6.06 -7.02 4.29
C VAL A 11 6.94 -8.12 3.70
N THR A 12 6.87 -8.33 2.39
CA THR A 12 7.78 -9.23 1.70
C THR A 12 9.20 -8.66 1.68
N GLN A 13 10.17 -9.52 1.33
CA GLN A 13 11.55 -9.09 1.16
C GLN A 13 11.69 -8.09 0.00
N GLY A 14 10.93 -8.23 -1.10
CA GLY A 14 10.93 -7.29 -2.21
C GLY A 14 10.50 -5.89 -1.77
N VAL A 15 9.36 -5.79 -1.08
CA VAL A 15 8.88 -4.52 -0.51
C VAL A 15 9.90 -3.91 0.44
N ASN A 16 10.44 -4.71 1.36
CA ASN A 16 11.40 -4.20 2.35
C ASN A 16 12.73 -3.73 1.73
N ARG A 17 13.08 -4.19 0.53
CA ARG A 17 14.27 -3.74 -0.21
C ARG A 17 14.00 -2.51 -1.07
N GLN A 18 12.79 -2.38 -1.63
CA GLN A 18 12.47 -1.33 -2.61
C GLN A 18 11.82 -0.09 -1.98
N LEU A 19 10.98 -0.26 -0.96
CA LEU A 19 10.25 0.84 -0.34
C LEU A 19 10.90 1.26 0.96
N SER A 20 11.06 2.58 1.16
CA SER A 20 11.49 3.12 2.46
C SER A 20 10.45 2.81 3.54
N LEU A 21 10.88 2.77 4.80
CA LEU A 21 9.98 2.53 5.93
C LEU A 21 8.86 3.58 5.98
N ASP A 22 9.18 4.85 5.72
CA ASP A 22 8.17 5.93 5.71
C ASP A 22 7.10 5.71 4.65
N LEU A 23 7.48 5.23 3.46
CA LEU A 23 6.54 4.90 2.40
C LEU A 23 5.70 3.69 2.78
N GLN A 24 6.30 2.63 3.35
CA GLN A 24 5.54 1.47 3.85
C GLN A 24 4.51 1.89 4.91
N LEU A 25 4.90 2.73 5.88
CA LEU A 25 4.00 3.26 6.91
C LEU A 25 2.89 4.12 6.32
N MET A 26 3.19 4.94 5.29
CA MET A 26 2.18 5.72 4.57
C MET A 26 1.13 4.81 3.91
N LEU A 27 1.54 3.75 3.20
CA LEU A 27 0.61 2.81 2.58
C LEU A 27 -0.26 2.11 3.63
N TRP A 28 0.32 1.70 4.76
CA TRP A 28 -0.46 1.14 5.88
C TRP A 28 -1.48 2.13 6.45
N SER A 29 -1.08 3.38 6.65
CA SER A 29 -1.97 4.44 7.14
C SER A 29 -3.14 4.68 6.17
N MET A 30 -2.91 4.60 4.87
CA MET A 30 -3.98 4.75 3.88
C MET A 30 -5.03 3.64 3.98
N ILE A 31 -4.60 2.39 4.26
CA ILE A 31 -5.53 1.27 4.51
C ILE A 31 -6.29 1.50 5.82
N ASP A 32 -5.62 1.98 6.86
CA ASP A 32 -6.25 2.25 8.16
C ASP A 32 -7.33 3.34 8.06
N ASP A 33 -7.09 4.35 7.23
CA ASP A 33 -8.03 5.42 6.93
C ASP A 33 -9.18 5.00 6.00
N THR A 34 -9.12 3.79 5.43
CA THR A 34 -10.17 3.30 4.53
C THR A 34 -11.37 2.81 5.33
N ALA A 35 -12.53 3.41 5.06
CA ALA A 35 -13.81 3.04 5.68
C ALA A 35 -14.23 1.61 5.33
N TYR A 36 -14.98 0.96 6.22
CA TYR A 36 -15.55 -0.36 5.95
C TYR A 36 -16.78 -0.26 5.02
N PRO A 37 -17.05 -1.29 4.18
CA PRO A 37 -16.29 -2.52 4.01
C PRO A 37 -14.94 -2.31 3.30
N ARG A 38 -13.96 -3.16 3.62
CA ARG A 38 -12.68 -3.25 2.92
C ARG A 38 -12.61 -4.57 2.17
N ASP A 39 -12.12 -4.50 0.96
CA ASP A 39 -11.75 -5.66 0.16
C ASP A 39 -10.51 -6.33 0.77
N GLU A 40 -10.43 -7.66 0.63
CA GLU A 40 -9.28 -8.47 1.03
C GLU A 40 -8.04 -8.06 0.24
N LEU A 41 -8.20 -7.56 -0.99
CA LEU A 41 -7.12 -7.02 -1.82
C LEU A 41 -7.17 -5.50 -1.91
N GLN A 42 -6.09 -4.86 -1.46
CA GLN A 42 -5.84 -3.43 -1.64
C GLN A 42 -4.70 -3.25 -2.65
N VAL A 43 -4.89 -2.37 -3.63
CA VAL A 43 -3.91 -2.13 -4.70
C VAL A 43 -3.36 -0.72 -4.60
N PHE A 44 -2.03 -0.60 -4.62
CA PHE A 44 -1.33 0.68 -4.74
C PHE A 44 -0.52 0.71 -6.04
N GLN A 45 -0.60 1.82 -6.75
CA GLN A 45 0.27 2.13 -7.88
C GLN A 45 1.12 3.32 -7.50
N LEU A 46 2.44 3.14 -7.54
CA LEU A 46 3.42 4.12 -7.12
C LEU A 46 4.11 4.65 -8.35
N LYS A 47 4.06 5.98 -8.54
CA LYS A 47 4.72 6.64 -9.66
C LYS A 47 5.55 7.81 -9.17
N THR A 48 6.84 7.81 -9.47
CA THR A 48 7.72 8.94 -9.13
C THR A 48 7.31 10.20 -9.90
N LEU A 49 7.26 11.32 -9.19
CA LEU A 49 7.13 12.66 -9.72
C LEU A 49 8.48 13.35 -9.55
N GLU A 50 9.17 13.63 -10.66
CA GLU A 50 10.51 14.23 -10.67
C GLU A 50 10.60 15.42 -9.69
N GLU A 51 11.59 15.37 -8.80
CA GLU A 51 11.91 16.38 -7.77
C GLU A 51 10.78 16.73 -6.77
N THR A 52 9.62 16.07 -6.85
CA THR A 52 8.40 16.47 -6.10
C THR A 52 7.87 15.38 -5.18
N GLY A 53 8.13 14.10 -5.47
CA GLY A 53 7.78 12.99 -4.59
C GLY A 53 7.27 11.76 -5.33
N ILE A 54 6.33 11.04 -4.71
CA ILE A 54 5.71 9.85 -5.27
C ILE A 54 4.19 10.09 -5.32
N LEU A 55 3.59 9.91 -6.49
CA LEU A 55 2.15 9.78 -6.65
C LEU A 55 1.74 8.36 -6.23
N ILE A 56 0.87 8.27 -5.24
CA ILE A 56 0.29 7.04 -4.74
C ILE A 56 -1.17 7.02 -5.17
N ARG A 57 -1.54 6.04 -5.98
CA ARG A 57 -2.93 5.74 -6.33
C ARG A 57 -3.34 4.45 -5.60
N HIS A 58 -4.31 4.56 -4.71
CA HIS A 58 -4.82 3.46 -3.87
C HIS A 58 -6.24 3.10 -4.32
N THR A 59 -6.49 1.83 -4.61
CA THR A 59 -7.78 1.32 -5.09
C THR A 59 -8.17 0.00 -4.43
N GLN A 60 -9.48 -0.28 -4.38
CA GLN A 60 -10.07 -1.59 -4.06
C GLN A 60 -11.31 -1.82 -4.95
N GLU A 61 -11.77 -3.07 -5.15
CA GLU A 61 -12.87 -3.37 -6.07
C GLU A 61 -14.26 -3.27 -5.42
N GLU A 62 -14.44 -3.88 -4.24
CA GLU A 62 -15.76 -3.91 -3.57
C GLU A 62 -15.69 -3.53 -2.07
N PRO A 63 -16.38 -2.44 -1.64
CA PRO A 63 -16.98 -1.41 -2.48
C PRO A 63 -15.91 -0.66 -3.28
N ALA A 64 -16.27 -0.19 -4.47
CA ALA A 64 -15.33 0.55 -5.31
C ALA A 64 -14.77 1.78 -4.56
N TYR A 65 -13.44 1.83 -4.47
CA TYR A 65 -12.72 2.90 -3.79
C TYR A 65 -11.51 3.32 -4.62
N GLU A 66 -11.24 4.62 -4.63
CA GLU A 66 -10.05 5.19 -5.24
C GLU A 66 -9.62 6.45 -4.49
N LYS A 67 -8.33 6.55 -4.16
CA LYS A 67 -7.72 7.73 -3.56
C LYS A 67 -6.34 7.99 -4.15
N HIS A 68 -6.03 9.28 -4.34
CA HIS A 68 -4.73 9.73 -4.82
C HIS A 68 -4.07 10.63 -3.78
N VAL A 69 -2.79 10.39 -3.52
CA VAL A 69 -1.98 11.19 -2.59
C VAL A 69 -0.60 11.44 -3.22
N ILE A 70 -0.08 12.65 -3.04
CA ILE A 70 1.33 12.94 -3.33
C ILE A 70 2.10 12.84 -2.03
N PHE A 71 2.95 11.84 -1.92
CA PHE A 71 3.90 11.72 -0.83
C PHE A 71 5.16 12.50 -1.17
N LYS A 72 5.31 13.67 -0.56
CA LYS A 72 6.45 14.56 -0.79
C LYS A 72 7.67 13.99 -0.07
N PHE A 73 8.54 13.37 -0.84
CA PHE A 73 9.80 12.85 -0.34
C PHE A 73 10.86 12.92 -1.45
N PRO A 74 12.08 13.38 -1.16
CA PRO A 74 13.16 13.30 -2.14
C PRO A 74 13.52 11.83 -2.36
N SER A 75 12.92 11.21 -3.38
CA SER A 75 13.34 9.89 -3.85
C SER A 75 14.42 10.08 -4.91
N PRO A 76 15.66 9.63 -4.68
CA PRO A 76 16.69 9.64 -5.72
C PRO A 76 16.46 8.56 -6.79
N TRP A 77 15.45 7.70 -6.61
CA TRP A 77 15.17 6.57 -7.49
C TRP A 77 13.78 6.68 -8.12
N ALA A 78 13.73 6.32 -9.40
CA ALA A 78 12.48 6.10 -10.11
C ALA A 78 11.84 4.81 -9.59
N LEU A 79 10.64 4.96 -9.05
CA LEU A 79 9.72 3.91 -8.66
C LEU A 79 8.53 3.93 -9.62
N ASP A 80 8.28 2.79 -10.25
CA ASP A 80 7.08 2.49 -11.06
C ASP A 80 6.65 1.06 -10.73
N ASP A 81 6.04 0.91 -9.55
CA ASP A 81 5.69 -0.38 -8.99
C ASP A 81 4.23 -0.43 -8.61
N ARG A 82 3.68 -1.64 -8.70
CA ARG A 82 2.37 -1.97 -8.18
C ARG A 82 2.55 -2.82 -6.92
N ILE A 83 1.96 -2.38 -5.83
CA ILE A 83 1.99 -3.03 -4.53
C ILE A 83 0.61 -3.60 -4.24
N PHE A 84 0.57 -4.84 -3.79
CA PHE A 84 -0.63 -5.47 -3.26
C PHE A 84 -0.54 -5.57 -1.76
N VAL A 85 -1.66 -5.32 -1.09
CA VAL A 85 -1.83 -5.63 0.31
C VAL A 85 -3.00 -6.59 0.45
N VAL A 86 -2.72 -7.79 0.92
CA VAL A 86 -3.67 -8.90 1.00
C VAL A 86 -3.96 -9.20 2.45
N ASP A 87 -5.22 -9.16 2.84
CA ASP A 87 -5.72 -9.63 4.13
C ASP A 87 -6.39 -11.00 3.94
N ASN A 88 -5.84 -12.05 4.55
CA ASN A 88 -6.40 -13.40 4.45
C ASN A 88 -7.24 -13.80 5.68
N GLY A 89 -7.52 -12.85 6.58
CA GLY A 89 -8.25 -13.05 7.83
C GLY A 89 -7.38 -13.44 9.03
N GLU A 90 -6.17 -13.96 8.82
CA GLU A 90 -5.20 -14.27 9.88
C GLU A 90 -4.11 -13.22 10.01
N TYR A 91 -3.58 -12.80 8.86
CA TYR A 91 -2.55 -11.78 8.73
C TYR A 91 -2.75 -10.95 7.46
N THR A 92 -2.13 -9.78 7.44
CA THR A 92 -2.09 -8.90 6.29
C THR A 92 -0.66 -8.78 5.78
N VAL A 93 -0.46 -8.95 4.48
CA VAL A 93 0.87 -8.88 3.86
C VAL A 93 0.90 -7.85 2.74
N MET A 94 1.90 -6.97 2.77
CA MET A 94 2.23 -6.06 1.67
C MET A 94 3.34 -6.68 0.82
N MET A 95 3.11 -6.76 -0.48
CA MET A 95 4.00 -7.40 -1.45
C MET A 95 4.05 -6.63 -2.78
N LEU A 96 5.13 -6.81 -3.53
CA LEU A 96 5.17 -6.35 -4.93
C LEU A 96 4.16 -7.17 -5.74
N SER A 97 3.55 -6.60 -6.76
CA SER A 97 2.64 -7.35 -7.64
C SER A 97 3.33 -8.48 -8.39
N SER A 98 4.66 -8.42 -8.52
CA SER A 98 5.50 -9.48 -9.09
C SER A 98 5.78 -10.63 -8.14
N GLU A 99 5.47 -10.48 -6.84
CA GLU A 99 5.60 -11.52 -5.81
C GLU A 99 4.27 -12.24 -5.51
N TYR A 100 3.17 -11.81 -6.13
CA TYR A 100 1.84 -12.41 -6.05
C TYR A 100 1.66 -13.49 -7.11
#